data_AF-A0A7J3TBU8-F1
#
_entry.id   AF-A0A7J3TBU8-F1
#
_cell.length_a   1.000
_cell.length_b   1.000
_cell.length_c   1.000
_cell.angle_alpha   90.00
_cell.angle_beta   90.00
_cell.angle_gamma   90.00
#
_symmetry.space_group_name_H-M   'P 1'
#
loop_
_entity.id
_entity.type
_entity.pdbx_description
1 polymer ?
#
loop_
_entity_poly.entity_id
_entity_poly.type
_entity_poly.pdbx_seq_one_letter_code
_entity_poly.pdbx_strand_id
1 'polypeptide(L)'
;MDFSHRIWICGGGPNSITAMEAALKMQETSYVTAYGYEVEQLIHGPVRSADPVHDIFICISASGNSFERMKNFAETLRSLNSAVIEITDSKVSEEKNVVLVKKMDEDLSPLVNLIVLQLLSLSVAVARGKNPDSFRSDDPAFVRMDEMIKL
;
A
#
# COMPACT_ATOMS: atom_id res chain seq x y z
N MET A 1 22.32 12.44 0.29
CA MET A 1 21.16 12.08 -0.55
C MET A 1 20.03 11.82 0.41
N ASP A 2 18.95 12.58 0.29
CA ASP A 2 17.75 12.36 1.09
C ASP A 2 16.99 11.19 0.46
N PHE A 3 16.97 10.04 1.12
CA PHE A 3 16.22 8.88 0.64
C PHE A 3 14.76 9.12 1.02
N SER A 4 13.96 9.53 0.04
CA SER A 4 12.53 9.84 0.23
C SER A 4 11.79 8.74 0.98
N HIS A 5 10.83 9.12 1.84
CA HIS A 5 9.87 8.24 2.50
C HIS A 5 9.31 7.17 1.53
N ARG A 6 9.49 5.89 1.85
CA ARG A 6 8.93 4.78 1.06
C ARG A 6 7.60 4.34 1.66
N ILE A 7 6.71 3.87 0.81
CA ILE A 7 5.44 3.27 1.21
C ILE A 7 5.54 1.77 0.99
N TRP A 8 5.32 0.99 2.04
CA TRP A 8 5.28 -0.47 1.99
C TRP A 8 3.85 -0.92 2.16
N ILE A 9 3.31 -1.62 1.19
CA ILE A 9 1.96 -2.15 1.21
C ILE A 9 2.06 -3.66 1.30
N CYS A 10 1.38 -4.26 2.27
CA CYS A 10 1.43 -5.71 2.46
C CYS A 10 0.04 -6.29 2.74
N GLY A 11 -0.16 -7.50 2.22
CA GLY A 11 -1.33 -8.32 2.45
C GLY A 11 -0.96 -9.79 2.32
N GLY A 12 -1.73 -10.66 2.95
CA GLY A 12 -1.60 -12.11 2.78
C GLY A 12 -2.70 -12.69 1.89
N GLY A 13 -2.47 -13.91 1.39
CA GLY A 13 -3.45 -14.61 0.55
C GLY A 13 -3.85 -13.78 -0.67
N PRO A 14 -5.16 -13.71 -1.02
CA PRO A 14 -5.64 -12.90 -2.15
C PRO A 14 -5.29 -11.41 -2.06
N ASN A 15 -5.15 -10.85 -0.85
CA ASN A 15 -4.81 -9.44 -0.65
C ASN A 15 -3.34 -9.12 -0.97
N SER A 16 -2.48 -10.11 -1.22
CA SER A 16 -1.12 -9.87 -1.73
C SER A 16 -1.14 -9.19 -3.11
N ILE A 17 -2.06 -9.61 -3.98
CA ILE A 17 -2.28 -8.98 -5.29
C ILE A 17 -2.84 -7.57 -5.13
N THR A 18 -3.76 -7.38 -4.18
CA THR A 18 -4.29 -6.05 -3.83
C THR A 18 -3.19 -5.11 -3.36
N ALA A 19 -2.23 -5.59 -2.56
CA ALA A 19 -1.09 -4.80 -2.12
C ALA A 19 -0.16 -4.40 -3.29
N MET A 20 0.11 -5.33 -4.22
CA MET A 20 0.90 -5.06 -5.43
C MET A 20 0.23 -4.03 -6.35
N GLU A 21 -1.06 -4.19 -6.61
CA GLU A 21 -1.83 -3.26 -7.44
C GLU A 21 -1.92 -1.86 -6.79
N ALA A 22 -2.13 -1.79 -5.47
CA ALA A 22 -2.13 -0.52 -4.77
C ALA A 22 -0.78 0.20 -4.86
N ALA A 23 0.34 -0.54 -4.76
CA ALA A 23 1.66 0.05 -4.89
C ALA A 23 1.88 0.60 -6.30
N LEU A 24 1.47 -0.15 -7.33
CA LEU A 24 1.47 0.28 -8.72
C LEU A 24 0.64 1.57 -8.88
N LYS A 25 -0.60 1.60 -8.40
CA LYS A 25 -1.47 2.79 -8.50
C LYS A 25 -0.90 4.01 -7.79
N MET A 26 -0.27 3.85 -6.64
CA MET A 26 0.41 4.95 -5.95
C MET A 26 1.61 5.48 -6.75
N GLN A 27 2.38 4.61 -7.39
CA GLN A 27 3.48 5.02 -8.28
C GLN A 27 2.96 5.78 -9.49
N GLU A 28 1.89 5.30 -10.12
CA GLU A 28 1.27 5.90 -11.31
C GLU A 28 0.61 7.26 -11.04
N THR A 29 -0.10 7.40 -9.91
CA THR A 29 -0.92 8.59 -9.63
C THR A 29 -0.19 9.65 -8.81
N SER A 30 0.71 9.23 -7.93
CA SER A 30 1.33 10.10 -6.91
C SER A 30 2.84 10.27 -7.05
N TYR A 31 3.47 9.45 -7.91
CA TYR A 31 4.92 9.40 -8.14
C TYR A 31 5.72 9.20 -6.85
N VAL A 32 5.18 8.41 -5.94
CA VAL A 32 5.84 8.00 -4.69
C VAL A 32 6.52 6.66 -4.89
N THR A 33 7.57 6.40 -4.12
CA THR A 33 8.19 5.08 -4.07
C THR A 33 7.33 4.17 -3.21
N ALA A 34 6.54 3.31 -3.84
CA ALA A 34 5.73 2.30 -3.17
C ALA A 34 6.18 0.88 -3.53
N TYR A 35 6.06 -0.04 -2.58
CA TYR A 35 6.34 -1.46 -2.77
C TYR A 35 5.16 -2.29 -2.29
N GLY A 36 4.68 -3.22 -3.11
CA GLY A 36 3.64 -4.17 -2.74
C GLY A 36 4.22 -5.56 -2.54
N TYR A 37 3.94 -6.19 -1.40
CA TYR A 37 4.46 -7.52 -1.07
C TYR A 37 3.40 -8.41 -0.46
N GLU A 38 3.55 -9.71 -0.71
CA GLU A 38 3.00 -10.74 0.16
C GLU A 38 3.75 -10.70 1.53
N VAL A 39 3.04 -10.92 2.64
CA VAL A 39 3.61 -10.71 3.98
C VAL A 39 4.78 -11.63 4.32
N GLU A 40 4.71 -12.92 3.97
CA GLU A 40 5.83 -13.85 4.21
C GLU A 40 7.04 -13.44 3.36
N GLN A 41 6.83 -13.07 2.09
CA GLN A 41 7.92 -12.54 1.25
C GLN A 41 8.57 -11.29 1.86
N LEU A 42 7.77 -10.36 2.39
CA LEU A 42 8.26 -9.12 3.00
C LEU A 42 9.14 -9.40 4.24
N ILE A 43 8.70 -10.29 5.13
CA ILE A 43 9.44 -10.58 6.38
C ILE A 43 10.70 -11.42 6.15
N HIS A 44 10.79 -12.14 5.04
CA HIS A 44 11.96 -12.95 4.69
C HIS A 44 13.15 -12.18 4.11
N GLY A 45 13.06 -10.85 3.99
CA GLY A 45 14.21 -10.07 3.55
C GLY A 45 13.92 -8.59 3.29
N PRO A 46 12.96 -8.25 2.40
CA PRO A 46 12.74 -6.87 1.97
C PRO A 46 12.51 -5.89 3.12
N VAL A 47 11.80 -6.31 4.19
CA VAL A 47 11.55 -5.45 5.36
C VAL A 47 12.84 -5.03 6.08
N ARG A 48 13.94 -5.78 5.93
CA ARG A 48 15.25 -5.42 6.51
C ARG A 48 15.84 -4.14 5.93
N SER A 49 15.38 -3.75 4.75
CA SER A 49 15.79 -2.49 4.11
C SER A 49 14.93 -1.31 4.51
N ALA A 50 13.83 -1.53 5.25
CA ALA A 50 12.92 -0.48 5.67
C ALA A 50 13.53 0.38 6.79
N ASP A 51 13.13 1.65 6.83
CA ASP A 51 13.44 2.57 7.92
C ASP A 51 12.14 2.80 8.72
N PRO A 52 12.00 2.24 9.94
CA PRO A 52 10.80 2.37 10.74
C PRO A 52 10.40 3.82 11.04
N VAL A 53 11.35 4.77 11.10
CA VAL A 53 11.04 6.16 11.47
C VAL A 53 10.49 6.95 10.29
N HIS A 54 10.94 6.63 9.08
CA HIS A 54 10.64 7.41 7.88
C HIS A 54 9.66 6.71 6.94
N ASP A 55 9.65 5.38 6.88
CA ASP A 55 8.78 4.66 5.97
C ASP A 55 7.35 4.52 6.52
N ILE A 56 6.39 4.46 5.60
CA ILE A 56 4.98 4.25 5.91
C ILE A 56 4.62 2.81 5.53
N PHE A 57 3.89 2.13 6.41
CA PHE A 57 3.39 0.77 6.19
C PHE A 57 1.87 0.78 6.08
N ILE A 58 1.35 0.19 5.02
CA ILE A 58 -0.07 -0.04 4.80
C ILE A 58 -0.31 -1.56 4.88
N CYS A 59 -0.97 -2.00 5.94
CA CYS A 59 -1.18 -3.41 6.24
C CYS A 59 -2.64 -3.80 6.01
N ILE A 60 -2.89 -4.80 5.16
CA ILE A 60 -4.23 -5.34 4.89
C ILE A 60 -4.44 -6.58 5.77
N SER A 61 -5.08 -6.41 6.92
CA SER A 61 -5.41 -7.45 7.90
C SER A 61 -6.91 -7.82 7.84
N ALA A 62 -7.37 -8.23 6.66
CA ALA A 62 -8.71 -8.77 6.47
C ALA A 62 -8.85 -10.19 7.08
N SER A 63 -10.07 -10.57 7.46
CA SER A 63 -10.38 -11.93 7.92
C SER A 63 -9.99 -12.97 6.86
N GLY A 64 -9.41 -14.07 7.31
CA GLY A 64 -8.91 -15.14 6.42
C GLY A 64 -7.70 -15.85 7.03
N ASN A 65 -7.03 -16.69 6.24
CA ASN A 65 -5.89 -17.49 6.69
C ASN A 65 -4.70 -16.63 7.13
N SER A 66 -4.50 -15.46 6.52
CA SER A 66 -3.39 -14.56 6.83
C SER A 66 -3.68 -13.53 7.92
N PHE A 67 -4.89 -13.51 8.50
CA PHE A 67 -5.32 -12.46 9.44
C PHE A 67 -4.36 -12.33 10.64
N GLU A 68 -4.13 -13.43 11.38
CA GLU A 68 -3.27 -13.42 12.56
C GLU A 68 -1.83 -13.00 12.22
N ARG A 69 -1.31 -13.44 11.06
CA ARG A 69 0.02 -13.05 10.61
C ARG A 69 0.09 -11.55 10.35
N MET A 70 -0.88 -11.00 9.60
CA MET A 70 -0.93 -9.58 9.25
C MET A 70 -1.10 -8.69 10.47
N LYS A 71 -1.98 -9.09 11.40
CA LYS A 71 -2.18 -8.39 12.67
C LYS A 71 -0.89 -8.34 13.50
N ASN A 72 -0.24 -9.49 13.71
CA ASN A 72 1.02 -9.56 14.44
C ASN A 72 2.13 -8.72 13.77
N PHE A 73 2.15 -8.69 12.44
CA PHE A 73 3.10 -7.87 11.69
C PHE A 73 2.83 -6.37 11.89
N ALA A 74 1.58 -5.93 11.78
CA ALA A 74 1.19 -4.53 12.02
C ALA A 74 1.51 -4.09 13.45
N GLU A 75 1.22 -4.92 14.46
CA GLU A 75 1.60 -4.67 15.86
C GLU A 75 3.11 -4.58 16.06
N THR A 76 3.88 -5.46 15.40
CA THR A 76 5.35 -5.41 15.44
C THR A 76 5.88 -4.09 14.88
N LEU A 77 5.37 -3.64 13.72
CA LEU A 77 5.75 -2.36 13.13
C LEU A 77 5.43 -1.18 14.05
N ARG A 78 4.25 -1.19 14.68
CA ARG A 78 3.89 -0.17 15.68
C ARG A 78 4.84 -0.16 16.87
N SER A 79 5.27 -1.32 17.36
CA SER A 79 6.24 -1.42 18.46
C SER A 79 7.62 -0.82 18.10
N LEU A 80 7.92 -0.70 16.80
CA LEU A 80 9.12 -0.06 16.26
C LEU A 80 8.93 1.43 15.95
N ASN A 81 7.80 2.02 16.35
CA ASN A 81 7.37 3.39 16.04
C ASN A 81 7.13 3.67 14.54
N SER A 82 6.88 2.64 13.74
CA SER A 82 6.51 2.82 12.34
C SER A 82 5.16 3.52 12.17
N ALA A 83 5.06 4.34 11.11
CA ALA A 83 3.78 4.88 10.67
C ALA A 83 2.98 3.76 9.99
N VAL A 84 1.97 3.22 10.69
CA VAL A 84 1.13 2.12 10.20
C VAL A 84 -0.29 2.60 9.90
N ILE A 85 -0.77 2.33 8.68
CA ILE A 85 -2.17 2.40 8.27
C ILE A 85 -2.66 0.97 8.14
N GLU A 86 -3.69 0.59 8.90
CA GLU A 86 -4.21 -0.78 8.87
C GLU A 86 -5.61 -0.81 8.27
N ILE A 87 -5.82 -1.64 7.25
CA ILE A 87 -7.13 -1.89 6.62
C ILE A 87 -7.61 -3.26 7.10
N THR A 88 -8.74 -3.28 7.80
CA THR A 88 -9.22 -4.50 8.48
C THR A 88 -10.74 -4.53 8.59
N ASP A 89 -11.30 -5.73 8.65
CA ASP A 89 -12.73 -5.96 8.90
C ASP A 89 -13.05 -6.36 10.34
N SER A 90 -12.01 -6.55 11.15
CA SER A 90 -12.13 -6.83 12.57
C SER A 90 -12.07 -5.52 13.33
N LYS A 91 -12.77 -5.44 14.47
CA LYS A 91 -12.53 -4.36 15.42
C LYS A 91 -11.15 -4.58 16.06
N VAL A 92 -10.13 -4.15 15.35
CA VAL A 92 -8.87 -3.75 15.96
C VAL A 92 -9.19 -2.51 16.82
N SER A 93 -8.51 -2.38 17.95
CA SER A 93 -8.63 -1.35 18.99
C SER A 93 -8.95 0.08 18.48
N GLU A 94 -9.30 1.02 19.37
CA GLU A 94 -9.44 2.48 19.09
C GLU A 94 -8.12 3.16 18.62
N GLU A 95 -7.31 2.43 17.87
CA GLU A 95 -6.05 2.85 17.31
C GLU A 95 -6.25 3.91 16.22
N LYS A 96 -5.35 4.88 16.22
CA LYS A 96 -5.27 5.86 15.14
C LYS A 96 -4.86 5.16 13.84
N ASN A 97 -5.36 5.65 12.72
CA ASN A 97 -5.04 5.17 11.36
C ASN A 97 -5.49 3.73 11.04
N VAL A 98 -6.61 3.29 11.61
CA VAL A 98 -7.31 2.07 11.21
C VAL A 98 -8.48 2.41 10.28
N VAL A 99 -8.54 1.74 9.14
CA VAL A 99 -9.66 1.80 8.21
C VAL A 99 -10.49 0.53 8.35
N LEU A 100 -11.66 0.66 8.95
CA LEU A 100 -12.61 -0.42 9.09
C LEU A 100 -13.38 -0.63 7.78
N VAL A 101 -13.27 -1.84 7.23
CA VAL A 101 -14.04 -2.28 6.06
C VAL A 101 -15.11 -3.29 6.47
N LYS A 102 -16.10 -3.51 5.61
CA LYS A 102 -17.11 -4.55 5.84
C LYS A 102 -16.45 -5.92 5.72
N LYS A 103 -16.72 -6.79 6.69
CA LYS A 103 -16.32 -8.21 6.64
C LYS A 103 -16.88 -8.89 5.39
N MET A 104 -15.99 -9.59 4.69
CA MET A 104 -16.27 -10.37 3.49
C MET A 104 -15.56 -11.71 3.60
N ASP A 105 -15.90 -12.65 2.72
CA ASP A 105 -15.10 -13.85 2.52
C ASP A 105 -13.69 -13.47 2.02
N GLU A 106 -12.68 -14.25 2.40
CA GLU A 106 -11.27 -13.96 2.10
C GLU A 106 -11.05 -13.71 0.60
N ASP A 107 -11.65 -14.53 -0.27
CA ASP A 107 -11.55 -14.42 -1.72
C ASP A 107 -12.20 -13.16 -2.31
N LEU A 108 -13.19 -12.58 -1.61
CA LEU A 108 -13.88 -11.36 -2.02
C LEU A 108 -13.31 -10.10 -1.37
N SER A 109 -12.53 -10.25 -0.30
CA SER A 109 -11.92 -9.13 0.41
C SER A 109 -11.04 -8.22 -0.48
N PRO A 110 -10.30 -8.72 -1.52
CA PRO A 110 -9.59 -7.87 -2.46
C PRO A 110 -10.43 -6.76 -3.10
N LEU A 111 -11.70 -7.04 -3.42
CA LEU A 111 -12.56 -6.09 -4.12
C LEU A 111 -12.84 -4.84 -3.28
N VAL A 112 -13.10 -5.02 -1.98
CA VAL A 112 -13.38 -3.91 -1.06
C VAL A 112 -12.09 -3.19 -0.68
N ASN A 113 -11.04 -3.95 -0.37
CA ASN A 113 -9.75 -3.40 0.04
C ASN A 113 -9.10 -2.59 -1.08
N LEU A 114 -9.25 -3.02 -2.34
CA LEU A 114 -8.73 -2.29 -3.49
C LEU A 114 -9.40 -0.92 -3.65
N ILE A 115 -10.71 -0.81 -3.46
CA ILE A 115 -11.43 0.47 -3.54
C ILE A 115 -10.88 1.45 -2.49
N VAL A 116 -10.66 0.98 -1.26
CA VAL A 116 -10.06 1.79 -0.19
C VAL A 116 -8.67 2.29 -0.60
N LEU A 117 -7.83 1.42 -1.15
CA LEU A 117 -6.47 1.75 -1.57
C LEU A 117 -6.44 2.69 -2.79
N GLN A 118 -7.40 2.57 -3.71
CA GLN A 118 -7.56 3.51 -4.83
C GLN A 118 -7.93 4.90 -4.34
N LEU A 119 -8.87 5.01 -3.38
CA LEU A 119 -9.23 6.29 -2.75
C LEU A 119 -8.07 6.90 -1.97
N LEU A 120 -7.27 6.06 -1.30
CA LEU A 120 -6.04 6.50 -0.63
C LEU A 120 -5.02 7.02 -1.66
N SER A 121 -4.80 6.30 -2.76
CA SER A 121 -3.89 6.72 -3.84
C SER A 121 -4.31 8.06 -4.44
N LEU A 122 -5.60 8.24 -4.70
CA LEU A 122 -6.17 9.51 -5.15
C LEU A 122 -5.93 10.63 -4.12
N SER A 123 -6.18 10.36 -2.84
CA SER A 123 -5.98 11.35 -1.77
C SER A 123 -4.51 11.77 -1.66
N VAL A 124 -3.58 10.82 -1.80
CA VAL A 124 -2.13 11.10 -1.82
C VAL A 124 -1.75 11.92 -3.06
N ALA A 125 -2.29 11.61 -4.25
CA ALA A 125 -2.03 12.36 -5.47
C ALA A 125 -2.48 13.82 -5.33
N VAL A 126 -3.70 14.03 -4.85
CA VAL A 126 -4.28 15.36 -4.59
C VAL A 126 -3.45 16.13 -3.57
N ALA A 127 -3.09 15.50 -2.44
CA ALA A 127 -2.26 16.12 -1.41
C ALA A 127 -0.87 16.53 -1.92
N ARG A 128 -0.36 15.84 -2.94
CA ARG A 128 0.93 16.14 -3.60
C ARG A 128 0.80 17.07 -4.80
N GLY A 129 -0.40 17.58 -5.10
CA GLY A 129 -0.65 18.42 -6.27
C GLY A 129 -0.39 17.71 -7.59
N LYS A 130 -0.59 16.39 -7.64
CA LYS A 130 -0.45 15.57 -8.86
C LYS A 130 -1.80 15.36 -9.52
N ASN A 131 -1.81 15.33 -10.84
CA ASN A 131 -3.00 14.97 -11.62
C ASN A 131 -2.99 13.44 -11.85
N PRO A 132 -3.85 12.67 -11.16
CA PRO A 132 -3.89 11.21 -11.33
C PRO A 132 -4.33 10.78 -12.73
N ASP A 133 -5.00 11.65 -13.49
CA ASP A 133 -5.54 11.35 -14.82
C ASP A 133 -4.51 11.54 -15.94
N SER A 134 -3.44 12.32 -15.72
CA SER A 134 -2.52 12.65 -16.81
C SER A 134 -1.56 11.51 -17.13
N PHE A 135 -1.28 10.62 -16.18
CA PHE A 135 -0.22 9.61 -16.31
C PHE A 135 1.13 10.17 -16.77
N ARG A 136 1.40 11.45 -16.47
CA ARG A 136 2.55 12.22 -17.00
C ARG A 136 2.58 12.43 -18.51
N SER A 137 1.46 12.29 -19.22
CA SER A 137 1.33 12.69 -20.63
C SER A 137 1.53 14.19 -20.86
N ASP A 138 1.51 14.99 -19.79
CA ASP A 138 1.88 16.40 -19.78
C ASP A 138 3.41 16.65 -19.73
N ASP A 139 4.21 15.62 -19.47
CA ASP A 139 5.68 15.69 -19.41
C ASP A 139 6.32 15.20 -20.72
N PRO A 140 7.01 16.06 -21.50
CA PRO A 140 7.61 15.68 -22.77
C PRO A 140 8.58 14.50 -22.71
N ALA A 141 9.24 14.28 -21.56
CA ALA A 141 10.14 13.14 -21.40
C ALA A 141 9.38 11.80 -21.37
N PHE A 142 8.20 11.78 -20.76
CA PHE A 142 7.35 10.60 -20.68
C PHE A 142 6.59 10.36 -21.98
N VAL A 143 6.15 11.42 -22.67
CA VAL A 143 5.61 11.30 -24.03
C VAL A 143 6.61 10.62 -24.97
N ARG A 144 7.88 11.05 -24.93
CA ARG A 144 8.94 10.41 -25.73
C ARG A 144 9.19 8.96 -25.32
N MET A 145 9.09 8.65 -24.02
CA MET A 145 9.23 7.28 -23.52
C MET A 145 8.11 6.39 -24.09
N ASP A 146 6.87 6.85 -24.06
CA ASP A 146 5.71 6.12 -24.57
C ASP A 146 5.83 5.85 -26.07
N GLU A 147 6.27 6.84 -26.86
CA GLU A 147 6.57 6.68 -28.30
C GLU A 147 7.64 5.60 -28.57
N MET A 148 8.66 5.51 -27.72
CA MET A 148 9.74 4.52 -27.86
C MET A 148 9.30 3.11 -27.47
N ILE A 149 8.41 2.99 -26.48
CA ILE A 149 7.91 1.70 -25.97
C ILE A 149 6.69 1.19 -26.77
N LYS A 150 6.12 2.03 -27.65
CA LYS A 150 4.89 1.76 -28.44
C LYS A 150 3.65 1.52 -27.56
N LEU A 151 3.51 2.32 -26.51
CA LEU A 151 2.27 2.41 -25.74
C LEU A 151 1.25 3.31 -26.43
#